data_AF-A0A969K6U4-F1
#
_entry.id   AF-A0A969K6U4-F1
#
_cell.length_a   1.000
_cell.length_b   1.000
_cell.length_c   1.000
_cell.angle_alpha   90.00
_cell.angle_beta   90.00
_cell.angle_gamma   90.00
#
_symmetry.space_group_name_H-M   'P 1'
#
loop_
_entity.id
_entity.type
_entity.pdbx_description
1 polymer ?
#
loop_
_entity_poly.entity_id
_entity_poly.type
_entity_poly.pdbx_seq_one_letter_code
_entity_poly.pdbx_strand_id
1 'polypeptide(L)'
;MTVDPGRFSASAWSLEHPAVDALMAKIRRVGVPLVDFAGVKPYYGIKTGLNEAFLLDEATKEELIRQDPKCSKIIKSCLRGQDIERWYSSGKYWLITFPSSLNYQWSWSQAGGEEAEFIFSLKYPSIYKHLYKYKQQLIKRQDKGLYWWELRSCQYYQAFEELKIVHTDITWSPKFSLANQGTYLLNTGYLWSTKDFYLLAIVNSPLNWSYMWRNAAHGKDEALRLIYSFIETLPIAPPPSESHRKETEEHVSQLIELTRTNQETQRDLIDWLRIETNLEKSSRKLQDPTSLDLEDFKKEIKKCAAKGTTFGLKKYREIAEVYNEAIPQLRQNNTKIRQLEHRLSDLVNQAYQLTPDEIALLWKTAPPRMPIDPPDTLTSP
;
A
#
# COMPACT_ATOMS: atom_id res chain seq x y z
N MET A 1 -0.65 28.72 25.84
CA MET A 1 -1.86 28.67 24.99
C MET A 1 -3.05 28.78 25.93
N THR A 2 -3.86 29.83 25.81
CA THR A 2 -5.04 30.03 26.67
C THR A 2 -6.25 29.65 25.84
N VAL A 3 -6.95 28.58 26.24
CA VAL A 3 -8.18 28.14 25.56
C VAL A 3 -9.34 28.91 26.20
N ASP A 4 -10.18 29.53 25.37
CA ASP A 4 -11.36 30.26 25.82
C ASP A 4 -12.31 29.30 26.59
N PRO A 5 -12.67 29.61 27.85
CA PRO A 5 -13.60 28.80 28.64
C PRO A 5 -14.96 28.57 27.98
N GLY A 6 -15.40 29.46 27.09
CA GLY A 6 -16.63 29.29 26.30
C GLY A 6 -16.62 28.07 25.36
N ARG A 7 -15.44 27.45 25.16
CA ARG A 7 -15.29 26.23 24.33
C ARG A 7 -15.55 24.93 25.09
N PHE A 8 -15.68 24.98 26.42
CA PHE A 8 -16.04 23.82 27.24
C PHE A 8 -17.56 23.65 27.25
N SER A 9 -18.09 22.97 26.24
CA SER A 9 -19.50 22.59 26.16
C SER A 9 -19.69 21.08 26.32
N ALA A 10 -20.94 20.61 26.28
CA ALA A 10 -21.25 19.18 26.31
C ALA A 10 -20.85 18.44 25.02
N SER A 11 -20.54 19.16 23.94
CA SER A 11 -19.99 18.57 22.72
C SER A 11 -18.48 18.36 22.84
N ALA A 12 -17.91 17.54 21.96
CA ALA A 12 -16.46 17.35 21.89
C ALA A 12 -15.72 18.71 21.82
N TRP A 13 -14.82 18.94 22.77
CA TRP A 13 -14.00 20.14 22.85
C TRP A 13 -12.64 19.86 22.19
N SER A 14 -12.03 20.91 21.64
CA SER A 14 -10.77 20.84 20.89
C SER A 14 -9.75 21.80 21.49
N LEU A 15 -8.50 21.35 21.60
CA LEU A 15 -7.36 22.18 21.98
C LEU A 15 -6.70 22.85 20.78
N GLU A 16 -7.21 22.64 19.56
CA GLU A 16 -6.68 23.28 18.36
C GLU A 16 -6.98 24.78 18.34
N HIS A 17 -6.20 25.50 17.53
CA HIS A 17 -6.47 26.91 17.27
C HIS A 17 -7.83 27.05 16.57
N PRO A 18 -8.68 28.05 16.91
CA PRO A 18 -10.03 28.18 16.33
C PRO A 18 -10.06 28.17 14.79
N ALA A 19 -9.04 28.75 14.15
CA ALA A 19 -8.90 28.74 12.69
C ALA A 19 -8.68 27.31 12.13
N VAL A 20 -7.96 26.44 12.85
CA VAL A 20 -7.77 25.03 12.45
C VAL A 20 -9.07 24.26 12.61
N ASP A 21 -9.81 24.48 13.69
CA ASP A 21 -11.13 23.85 13.88
C ASP A 21 -12.12 24.30 12.79
N ALA A 22 -12.09 25.58 12.40
CA ALA A 22 -12.88 26.10 11.30
C ALA A 22 -12.52 25.42 9.97
N LEU A 23 -11.22 25.21 9.70
CA LEU A 23 -10.76 24.45 8.53
C LEU A 23 -11.26 23.00 8.56
N MET A 24 -11.14 22.30 9.70
CA MET A 24 -11.66 20.93 9.84
C MET A 24 -13.19 20.86 9.65
N ALA A 25 -13.93 21.85 10.17
CA ALA A 25 -15.36 21.97 9.96
C ALA A 25 -15.72 22.22 8.50
N LYS A 26 -14.95 23.05 7.79
CA LYS A 26 -15.11 23.28 6.34
C LYS A 26 -14.87 22.00 5.54
N ILE A 27 -13.82 21.24 5.84
CA ILE A 27 -13.52 19.95 5.19
C ILE A 27 -14.74 19.01 5.31
N ARG A 28 -15.31 18.88 6.52
CA ARG A 28 -16.53 18.08 6.75
C ARG A 28 -17.75 18.61 6.03
N ARG A 29 -17.93 19.94 5.97
CA ARG A 29 -19.11 20.58 5.34
C ARG A 29 -19.10 20.45 3.82
N VAL A 30 -17.93 20.57 3.19
CA VAL A 30 -17.78 20.48 1.73
C VAL A 30 -17.77 19.02 1.27
N GLY A 31 -17.20 18.13 2.08
CA GLY A 31 -17.11 16.71 1.76
C GLY A 31 -18.40 15.94 1.99
N VAL A 32 -18.54 14.84 1.25
CA VAL A 32 -19.54 13.80 1.45
C VAL A 32 -18.83 12.56 2.01
N PRO A 33 -19.43 11.75 2.92
CA PRO A 33 -18.81 10.53 3.41
C PRO A 33 -18.34 9.62 2.28
N LEU A 34 -17.17 8.98 2.45
CA LEU A 34 -16.55 8.13 1.43
C LEU A 34 -17.49 7.06 0.89
N VAL A 35 -18.28 6.41 1.75
CA VAL A 35 -19.23 5.37 1.32
C VAL A 35 -20.33 5.90 0.41
N ASP A 36 -20.77 7.14 0.65
CA ASP A 36 -21.80 7.79 -0.15
C ASP A 36 -21.21 8.33 -1.46
N PHE A 37 -19.99 8.88 -1.41
CA PHE A 37 -19.28 9.38 -2.59
C PHE A 37 -18.90 8.25 -3.56
N ALA A 38 -18.29 7.18 -3.04
CA ALA A 38 -17.72 6.11 -3.86
C ALA A 38 -18.70 4.96 -4.12
N GLY A 39 -19.80 4.87 -3.36
CA GLY A 39 -20.74 3.75 -3.43
C GLY A 39 -20.16 2.41 -2.98
N VAL A 40 -18.98 2.41 -2.35
CA VAL A 40 -18.26 1.21 -1.89
C VAL A 40 -17.82 1.35 -0.44
N LYS A 41 -17.66 0.21 0.23
CA LYS A 41 -17.17 0.15 1.61
C LYS A 41 -15.77 -0.46 1.66
N PRO A 42 -14.93 -0.09 2.63
CA PRO A 42 -13.65 -0.76 2.86
C PRO A 42 -13.86 -2.19 3.37
N TYR A 43 -13.20 -3.16 2.73
CA TYR A 43 -13.14 -4.55 3.19
C TYR A 43 -11.76 -4.89 3.74
N TYR A 44 -11.70 -5.67 4.81
CA TYR A 44 -10.45 -6.14 5.39
C TYR A 44 -9.78 -7.20 4.52
N GLY A 45 -8.47 -7.35 4.60
CA GLY A 45 -7.76 -8.43 3.95
C GLY A 45 -8.07 -9.80 4.55
N ILE A 46 -7.53 -10.85 3.91
CA ILE A 46 -7.70 -12.22 4.33
C ILE A 46 -6.94 -12.49 5.63
N LYS A 47 -7.65 -12.98 6.64
CA LYS A 47 -7.05 -13.57 7.85
C LYS A 47 -6.80 -15.05 7.60
N THR A 48 -5.53 -15.43 7.48
CA THR A 48 -5.11 -16.81 7.20
C THR A 48 -5.14 -17.70 8.45
N GLY A 49 -4.90 -17.11 9.63
CA GLY A 49 -4.72 -17.86 10.89
C GLY A 49 -3.42 -18.67 10.98
N LEU A 50 -2.58 -18.70 9.94
CA LEU A 50 -1.25 -19.32 9.91
C LEU A 50 -0.48 -18.86 8.66
N ASN A 51 0.20 -17.71 8.73
CA ASN A 51 0.84 -17.10 7.55
C ASN A 51 1.93 -18.00 6.95
N GLU A 52 2.67 -18.73 7.77
CA GLU A 52 3.77 -19.62 7.40
C GLU A 52 3.33 -20.75 6.44
N ALA A 53 2.06 -21.14 6.50
CA ALA A 53 1.49 -22.15 5.62
C ALA A 53 0.97 -21.56 4.31
N PHE A 54 0.30 -20.39 4.38
CA PHE A 54 -0.45 -19.83 3.24
C PHE A 54 0.30 -18.78 2.43
N LEU A 55 1.26 -18.07 3.05
CA LEU A 55 2.04 -17.03 2.41
C LEU A 55 3.36 -17.61 1.90
N LEU A 56 3.57 -17.51 0.60
CA LEU A 56 4.71 -18.07 -0.13
C LEU A 56 5.65 -16.96 -0.54
N ASP A 57 6.95 -17.26 -0.54
CA ASP A 57 7.95 -16.51 -1.29
C ASP A 57 7.98 -16.95 -2.78
N GLU A 58 8.78 -16.27 -3.59
CA GLU A 58 8.86 -16.49 -5.03
C GLU A 58 9.35 -17.92 -5.34
N ALA A 59 10.42 -18.34 -4.66
CA ALA A 59 11.00 -19.67 -4.86
C ALA A 59 10.01 -20.80 -4.54
N THR A 60 9.26 -20.70 -3.44
CA THR A 60 8.25 -21.69 -3.07
C THR A 60 7.07 -21.66 -4.04
N LYS A 61 6.63 -20.47 -4.46
CA LYS A 61 5.57 -20.29 -5.47
C LYS A 61 5.95 -20.99 -6.77
N GLU A 62 7.14 -20.71 -7.30
CA GLU A 62 7.65 -21.30 -8.53
C GLU A 62 7.77 -22.82 -8.42
N GLU A 63 8.27 -23.33 -7.31
CA GLU A 63 8.39 -24.78 -7.10
C GLU A 63 7.04 -25.48 -7.12
N LEU A 64 6.04 -24.94 -6.42
CA LEU A 64 4.70 -25.52 -6.35
C LEU A 64 3.99 -25.53 -7.72
N ILE A 65 4.16 -24.46 -8.50
CA ILE A 65 3.58 -24.33 -9.84
C ILE A 65 4.32 -25.22 -10.85
N ARG A 66 5.65 -25.35 -10.72
CA ARG A 66 6.45 -26.24 -11.57
C ARG A 66 6.05 -27.71 -11.40
N GLN A 67 5.79 -28.13 -10.17
CA GLN A 67 5.28 -29.48 -9.87
C GLN A 67 3.82 -29.67 -10.29
N ASP A 68 3.00 -28.63 -10.17
CA ASP A 68 1.58 -28.69 -10.50
C ASP A 68 1.07 -27.38 -11.14
N PRO A 69 1.14 -27.24 -12.47
CA PRO A 69 0.85 -25.98 -13.16
C PRO A 69 -0.55 -25.41 -12.91
N LYS A 70 -1.54 -26.24 -12.57
CA LYS A 70 -2.91 -25.78 -12.26
C LYS A 70 -2.99 -24.98 -10.96
N CYS A 71 -1.99 -25.10 -10.07
CA CYS A 71 -1.88 -24.34 -8.84
C CYS A 71 -1.76 -22.84 -9.08
N SER A 72 -1.29 -22.40 -10.25
CA SER A 72 -1.22 -20.99 -10.64
C SER A 72 -2.55 -20.24 -10.47
N LYS A 73 -3.69 -20.92 -10.62
CA LYS A 73 -5.03 -20.31 -10.47
C LYS A 73 -5.42 -20.00 -9.02
N ILE A 74 -4.83 -20.70 -8.06
CA ILE A 74 -5.11 -20.56 -6.62
C ILE A 74 -3.93 -19.95 -5.85
N ILE A 75 -2.81 -19.68 -6.51
CA ILE A 75 -1.70 -18.96 -5.91
C ILE A 75 -1.75 -17.54 -6.46
N LYS A 76 -2.22 -16.61 -5.62
CA LYS A 76 -2.50 -15.22 -6.01
C LYS A 76 -1.46 -14.28 -5.42
N SER A 77 -1.14 -13.19 -6.12
CA SER A 77 -0.27 -12.15 -5.57
C SER A 77 -0.84 -11.62 -4.25
N CYS A 78 0.01 -11.34 -3.26
CA CYS A 78 -0.42 -10.90 -1.95
C CYS A 78 0.41 -9.73 -1.41
N LEU A 79 -0.28 -8.72 -0.88
CA LEU A 79 0.30 -7.62 -0.11
C LEU A 79 0.00 -7.80 1.37
N ARG A 80 1.02 -7.63 2.21
CA ARG A 80 0.85 -7.37 3.64
C ARG A 80 0.68 -5.86 3.84
N GLY A 81 0.24 -5.44 5.03
CA GLY A 81 0.06 -4.01 5.31
C GLY A 81 1.34 -3.18 5.08
N GLN A 82 2.50 -3.75 5.42
CA GLN A 82 3.80 -3.12 5.21
C GLN A 82 4.28 -3.09 3.75
N ASP A 83 3.66 -3.89 2.86
CA ASP A 83 3.99 -3.90 1.44
C ASP A 83 3.14 -2.86 0.66
N ILE A 84 2.17 -2.22 1.33
CA ILE A 84 1.35 -1.16 0.74
C ILE A 84 2.11 0.17 0.80
N GLU A 85 2.31 0.78 -0.36
CA GLU A 85 2.96 2.06 -0.55
C GLU A 85 2.01 3.11 -1.14
N ARG A 86 2.51 4.33 -1.33
CA ARG A 86 1.76 5.43 -1.93
C ARG A 86 1.71 5.27 -3.46
N TRP A 87 0.55 5.54 -4.05
CA TRP A 87 0.22 5.45 -5.49
C TRP A 87 0.19 4.04 -6.07
N TYR A 88 1.27 3.28 -5.91
CA TYR A 88 1.43 1.94 -6.45
C TYR A 88 2.10 1.01 -5.45
N SER A 89 1.58 -0.22 -5.36
CA SER A 89 2.14 -1.28 -4.51
C SER A 89 2.43 -2.52 -5.33
N SER A 90 3.61 -3.10 -5.15
CA SER A 90 3.99 -4.40 -5.69
C SER A 90 4.35 -5.37 -4.57
N GLY A 91 3.75 -6.55 -4.61
CA GLY A 91 3.96 -7.59 -3.60
C GLY A 91 5.16 -8.47 -3.93
N LYS A 92 5.77 -9.03 -2.88
CA LYS A 92 6.84 -10.05 -2.98
C LYS A 92 6.40 -11.40 -2.44
N TYR A 93 5.09 -11.57 -2.24
CA TYR A 93 4.51 -12.75 -1.64
C TYR A 93 3.29 -13.19 -2.43
N TRP A 94 2.97 -14.47 -2.28
CA TRP A 94 1.80 -15.08 -2.87
C TRP A 94 0.99 -15.81 -1.82
N LEU A 95 -0.32 -15.77 -1.95
CA LEU A 95 -1.26 -16.41 -1.07
C LEU A 95 -1.84 -17.66 -1.74
N ILE A 96 -1.83 -18.78 -1.03
CA ILE A 96 -2.66 -19.94 -1.40
C ILE A 96 -4.12 -19.61 -1.07
N THR A 97 -4.95 -19.43 -2.09
CA THR A 97 -6.34 -19.03 -1.98
C THR A 97 -7.29 -20.20 -2.19
N PHE A 98 -7.66 -20.86 -1.10
CA PHE A 98 -8.80 -21.78 -1.06
C PHE A 98 -9.96 -21.15 -0.29
N PRO A 99 -10.87 -20.42 -0.96
CA PRO A 99 -12.17 -20.09 -0.39
C PRO A 99 -12.85 -21.29 0.29
N SER A 100 -13.59 -21.03 1.36
CA SER A 100 -14.29 -22.05 2.13
C SER A 100 -15.34 -22.79 1.28
N SER A 101 -15.45 -24.12 1.44
CA SER A 101 -16.51 -24.92 0.82
C SER A 101 -17.94 -24.48 1.19
N LEU A 102 -18.10 -23.68 2.25
CA LEU A 102 -19.39 -23.06 2.63
C LEU A 102 -19.92 -22.06 1.61
N ASN A 103 -19.04 -21.43 0.82
CA ASN A 103 -19.43 -20.39 -0.14
C ASN A 103 -18.71 -20.52 -1.50
N TYR A 104 -17.99 -21.63 -1.71
CA TYR A 104 -17.33 -21.95 -2.98
C TYR A 104 -17.47 -23.45 -3.28
N GLN A 105 -17.83 -23.79 -4.52
CA GLN A 105 -18.03 -25.19 -4.92
C GLN A 105 -16.72 -25.81 -5.44
N TRP A 106 -16.00 -26.47 -4.54
CA TRP A 106 -14.92 -27.41 -4.86
C TRP A 106 -15.45 -28.82 -5.15
N SER A 107 -14.63 -29.64 -5.82
CA SER A 107 -14.94 -31.06 -6.05
C SER A 107 -15.01 -31.90 -4.77
N TRP A 108 -14.49 -31.39 -3.65
CA TRP A 108 -14.56 -32.04 -2.33
C TRP A 108 -15.65 -31.45 -1.43
N SER A 109 -16.44 -30.47 -1.89
CA SER A 109 -17.34 -29.73 -0.99
C SER A 109 -18.46 -30.58 -0.38
N GLN A 110 -18.84 -31.67 -1.06
CA GLN A 110 -19.89 -32.60 -0.61
C GLN A 110 -19.35 -33.89 0.03
N ALA A 111 -18.03 -34.03 0.12
CA ALA A 111 -17.38 -35.25 0.61
C ALA A 111 -17.22 -35.23 2.15
N GLY A 112 -17.11 -36.41 2.78
CA GLY A 112 -16.73 -36.50 4.20
C GLY A 112 -15.26 -36.12 4.42
N GLY A 113 -14.86 -35.73 5.63
CA GLY A 113 -13.53 -35.14 5.90
C GLY A 113 -12.32 -35.91 5.33
N GLU A 114 -12.29 -37.24 5.46
CA GLU A 114 -11.20 -38.08 4.90
C GLU A 114 -11.25 -38.16 3.37
N GLU A 115 -12.44 -38.36 2.80
CA GLU A 115 -12.67 -38.40 1.35
C GLU A 115 -12.35 -37.04 0.70
N ALA A 116 -12.76 -35.93 1.34
CA ALA A 116 -12.46 -34.58 0.91
C ALA A 116 -10.95 -34.32 0.88
N GLU A 117 -10.22 -34.77 1.91
CA GLU A 117 -8.75 -34.64 1.97
C GLU A 117 -8.09 -35.50 0.88
N PHE A 118 -8.59 -36.71 0.64
CA PHE A 118 -8.11 -37.55 -0.45
C PHE A 118 -8.29 -36.89 -1.82
N ILE A 119 -9.49 -36.37 -2.12
CA ILE A 119 -9.76 -35.62 -3.36
C ILE A 119 -8.84 -34.40 -3.47
N PHE A 120 -8.64 -33.65 -2.38
CA PHE A 120 -7.72 -32.52 -2.34
C PHE A 120 -6.28 -32.94 -2.67
N SER A 121 -5.79 -34.04 -2.09
CA SER A 121 -4.45 -34.56 -2.33
C SER A 121 -4.20 -34.97 -3.79
N LEU A 122 -5.22 -35.50 -4.47
CA LEU A 122 -5.15 -35.83 -5.89
C LEU A 122 -5.26 -34.59 -6.78
N LYS A 123 -6.10 -33.62 -6.38
CA LYS A 123 -6.39 -32.45 -7.19
C LYS A 123 -5.32 -31.36 -7.09
N TYR A 124 -4.61 -31.25 -5.98
CA TYR A 124 -3.53 -30.28 -5.79
C TYR A 124 -2.35 -30.90 -5.01
N PRO A 125 -1.66 -31.91 -5.56
CA PRO A 125 -0.68 -32.71 -4.84
C PRO A 125 0.50 -31.90 -4.28
N SER A 126 1.01 -30.91 -5.01
CA SER A 126 2.14 -30.07 -4.56
C SER A 126 1.73 -29.20 -3.36
N ILE A 127 0.58 -28.54 -3.44
CA ILE A 127 0.05 -27.72 -2.35
C ILE A 127 -0.38 -28.58 -1.16
N TYR A 128 -0.99 -29.75 -1.40
CA TYR A 128 -1.31 -30.70 -0.33
C TYR A 128 -0.04 -31.05 0.46
N LYS A 129 1.01 -31.49 -0.23
CA LYS A 129 2.30 -31.81 0.40
C LYS A 129 2.89 -30.63 1.18
N HIS A 130 2.75 -29.42 0.65
CA HIS A 130 3.18 -28.20 1.34
C HIS A 130 2.39 -27.94 2.62
N LEU A 131 1.06 -27.86 2.53
CA LEU A 131 0.18 -27.57 3.67
C LEU A 131 0.18 -28.70 4.71
N TYR A 132 0.41 -29.96 4.29
CA TYR A 132 0.44 -31.11 5.18
C TYR A 132 1.55 -31.00 6.24
N LYS A 133 2.68 -30.35 5.91
CA LYS A 133 3.74 -30.02 6.88
C LYS A 133 3.22 -29.23 8.09
N TYR A 134 2.13 -28.49 7.89
CA TYR A 134 1.48 -27.64 8.88
C TYR A 134 0.14 -28.20 9.38
N LYS A 135 -0.25 -29.42 8.98
CA LYS A 135 -1.60 -29.98 9.21
C LYS A 135 -2.08 -29.85 10.65
N GLN A 136 -1.23 -30.21 11.63
CA GLN A 136 -1.59 -30.14 13.04
C GLN A 136 -1.93 -28.71 13.51
N GLN A 137 -1.23 -27.71 12.98
CA GLN A 137 -1.49 -26.30 13.28
C GLN A 137 -2.73 -25.80 12.52
N LEU A 138 -2.86 -26.20 11.26
CA LEU A 138 -3.98 -25.84 10.38
C LEU A 138 -5.34 -26.34 10.90
N ILE A 139 -5.39 -27.56 11.45
CA ILE A 139 -6.59 -28.12 12.09
C ILE A 139 -7.03 -27.26 13.29
N LYS A 140 -6.06 -26.78 14.09
CA LYS A 140 -6.30 -25.97 15.29
C LYS A 140 -6.73 -24.53 15.01
N ARG A 141 -6.60 -24.04 13.77
CA ARG A 141 -7.03 -22.68 13.40
C ARG A 141 -8.50 -22.47 13.71
N GLN A 142 -8.82 -21.34 14.32
CA GLN A 142 -10.20 -20.87 14.46
C GLN A 142 -10.70 -20.25 13.15
N ASP A 143 -9.84 -19.48 12.47
CA ASP A 143 -10.12 -18.84 11.19
C ASP A 143 -9.86 -19.79 10.00
N LYS A 144 -10.72 -20.79 9.82
CA LYS A 144 -10.66 -21.73 8.68
C LYS A 144 -12.03 -21.94 8.03
N GLY A 145 -12.03 -22.51 6.82
CA GLY A 145 -13.24 -22.96 6.12
C GLY A 145 -13.77 -24.26 6.70
N LEU A 146 -14.51 -25.02 5.89
CA LEU A 146 -15.05 -26.31 6.31
C LEU A 146 -13.92 -27.33 6.56
N TYR A 147 -12.88 -27.27 5.73
CA TYR A 147 -11.72 -28.15 5.81
C TYR A 147 -10.45 -27.42 6.27
N TRP A 148 -9.50 -28.17 6.85
CA TRP A 148 -8.31 -27.58 7.50
C TRP A 148 -7.38 -26.85 6.53
N TRP A 149 -7.43 -27.15 5.22
CA TRP A 149 -6.65 -26.48 4.18
C TRP A 149 -7.32 -25.20 3.64
N GLU A 150 -8.55 -24.91 4.03
CA GLU A 150 -9.32 -23.78 3.49
C GLU A 150 -9.14 -22.51 4.31
N LEU A 151 -9.19 -21.37 3.62
CA LEU A 151 -9.37 -20.07 4.24
C LEU A 151 -10.80 -19.93 4.77
N ARG A 152 -11.01 -19.04 5.74
CA ARG A 152 -12.35 -18.74 6.26
C ARG A 152 -13.30 -18.28 5.15
N SER A 153 -14.60 -18.47 5.39
CA SER A 153 -15.64 -17.89 4.55
C SER A 153 -15.52 -16.36 4.50
N CYS A 154 -15.64 -15.80 3.30
CA CYS A 154 -15.54 -14.38 3.01
C CYS A 154 -16.49 -14.04 1.85
N GLN A 155 -17.40 -13.09 2.06
CA GLN A 155 -18.44 -12.75 1.09
C GLN A 155 -17.93 -11.89 -0.08
N TYR A 156 -16.79 -11.21 0.08
CA TYR A 156 -16.25 -10.25 -0.87
C TYR A 156 -15.00 -10.76 -1.60
N TYR A 157 -14.85 -12.09 -1.79
CA TYR A 157 -13.73 -12.64 -2.56
C TYR A 157 -13.62 -12.01 -3.97
N GLN A 158 -14.76 -11.70 -4.59
CA GLN A 158 -14.82 -11.05 -5.90
C GLN A 158 -14.11 -9.69 -5.94
N ALA A 159 -14.12 -8.92 -4.85
CA ALA A 159 -13.43 -7.64 -4.77
C ALA A 159 -11.90 -7.77 -4.89
N PHE A 160 -11.34 -8.95 -4.58
CA PHE A 160 -9.92 -9.23 -4.82
C PHE A 160 -9.61 -9.49 -6.31
N GLU A 161 -10.61 -9.77 -7.13
CA GLU A 161 -10.43 -9.98 -8.57
C GLU A 161 -10.64 -8.67 -9.37
N GLU A 162 -11.11 -7.60 -8.72
CA GLU A 162 -11.28 -6.27 -9.33
C GLU A 162 -10.04 -5.37 -9.13
N LEU A 163 -9.97 -4.28 -9.91
CA LEU A 163 -9.09 -3.15 -9.59
C LEU A 163 -9.61 -2.49 -8.33
N LYS A 164 -8.70 -2.14 -7.43
CA LYS A 164 -9.09 -1.66 -6.11
C LYS A 164 -8.10 -0.63 -5.58
N ILE A 165 -8.58 0.31 -4.77
CA ILE A 165 -7.72 1.11 -3.91
C ILE A 165 -7.42 0.31 -2.65
N VAL A 166 -6.17 0.33 -2.18
CA VAL A 166 -5.76 -0.37 -0.95
C VAL A 166 -5.02 0.58 -0.01
N HIS A 167 -5.18 0.34 1.29
CA HIS A 167 -4.42 1.02 2.34
C HIS A 167 -4.15 0.07 3.52
N THR A 168 -3.23 0.44 4.40
CA THR A 168 -3.01 -0.29 5.65
C THR A 168 -3.85 0.29 6.79
N ASP A 169 -4.17 -0.54 7.80
CA ASP A 169 -4.79 -0.09 9.05
C ASP A 169 -3.87 0.89 9.80
N ILE A 170 -2.62 0.49 10.04
CA ILE A 170 -1.69 1.25 10.89
C ILE A 170 -0.68 1.96 9.99
N THR A 171 -0.71 3.29 9.98
CA THR A 171 0.21 4.06 9.12
C THR A 171 0.77 5.31 9.78
N TRP A 172 1.95 5.71 9.32
CA TRP A 172 2.62 6.96 9.73
C TRP A 172 2.62 8.02 8.62
N SER A 173 2.14 7.68 7.42
CA SER A 173 2.05 8.56 6.26
C SER A 173 0.88 8.11 5.38
N PRO A 174 0.38 8.93 4.45
CA PRO A 174 -0.65 8.45 3.52
C PRO A 174 -0.05 7.39 2.58
N LYS A 175 -0.56 6.16 2.69
CA LYS A 175 -0.14 4.99 1.91
C LYS A 175 -1.36 4.34 1.28
N PHE A 176 -1.94 5.06 0.32
CA PHE A 176 -3.01 4.55 -0.52
C PHE A 176 -2.46 4.29 -1.91
N SER A 177 -2.79 3.13 -2.48
CA SER A 177 -2.36 2.76 -3.83
C SER A 177 -3.46 2.08 -4.61
N LEU A 178 -3.33 2.09 -5.94
CA LEU A 178 -4.10 1.20 -6.80
C LEU A 178 -3.42 -0.18 -6.80
N ALA A 179 -4.19 -1.22 -6.48
CA ALA A 179 -3.75 -2.61 -6.61
C ALA A 179 -4.44 -3.28 -7.80
N ASN A 180 -3.66 -4.10 -8.52
CA ASN A 180 -4.10 -4.82 -9.69
C ASN A 180 -5.15 -5.90 -9.35
N GLN A 181 -5.91 -6.29 -10.37
CA GLN A 181 -6.81 -7.44 -10.34
C GLN A 181 -6.06 -8.70 -9.87
N GLY A 182 -6.69 -9.51 -9.04
CA GLY A 182 -6.10 -10.73 -8.50
C GLY A 182 -5.02 -10.50 -7.43
N THR A 183 -4.81 -9.25 -6.98
CA THR A 183 -3.97 -8.96 -5.81
C THR A 183 -4.81 -9.08 -4.53
N TYR A 184 -4.37 -9.99 -3.66
CA TYR A 184 -4.96 -10.27 -2.36
C TYR A 184 -4.25 -9.47 -1.27
N LEU A 185 -4.94 -9.20 -0.16
CA LEU A 185 -4.36 -8.53 1.00
C LEU A 185 -4.37 -9.49 2.18
N LEU A 186 -3.36 -9.42 3.04
CA LEU A 186 -3.50 -9.92 4.40
C LEU A 186 -4.34 -8.95 5.22
N ASN A 187 -4.85 -9.50 6.32
CA ASN A 187 -5.76 -8.85 7.24
C ASN A 187 -5.31 -7.40 7.59
N THR A 188 -4.03 -7.11 7.83
CA THR A 188 -3.51 -5.74 8.07
C THR A 188 -3.71 -4.68 6.96
N GLY A 189 -4.27 -5.05 5.81
CA GLY A 189 -4.63 -4.16 4.71
C GLY A 189 -6.15 -4.12 4.49
N TYR A 190 -6.64 -3.00 3.98
CA TYR A 190 -8.01 -2.79 3.53
C TYR A 190 -8.04 -2.55 2.02
N LEU A 191 -9.13 -2.96 1.37
CA LEU A 191 -9.39 -2.71 -0.05
C LEU A 191 -10.75 -2.03 -0.25
N TRP A 192 -10.83 -1.16 -1.24
CA TRP A 192 -12.04 -0.50 -1.71
C TRP A 192 -12.25 -0.91 -3.17
N SER A 193 -13.38 -1.53 -3.50
CA SER A 193 -13.67 -2.07 -4.85
C SER A 193 -13.96 -0.96 -5.87
N THR A 194 -12.99 -0.08 -6.07
CA THR A 194 -13.06 1.07 -6.96
C THR A 194 -11.69 1.37 -7.56
N LYS A 195 -11.71 1.94 -8.76
CA LYS A 195 -10.54 2.45 -9.49
C LYS A 195 -10.60 3.97 -9.65
N ASP A 196 -11.35 4.65 -8.78
CA ASP A 196 -11.53 6.10 -8.86
C ASP A 196 -10.23 6.85 -8.52
N PHE A 197 -9.54 7.33 -9.56
CA PHE A 197 -8.27 8.04 -9.42
C PHE A 197 -8.44 9.39 -8.72
N TYR A 198 -9.61 10.02 -8.84
CA TYR A 198 -9.92 11.25 -8.11
C TYR A 198 -9.97 10.98 -6.61
N LEU A 199 -10.59 9.88 -6.19
CA LEU A 199 -10.59 9.46 -4.78
C LEU A 199 -9.16 9.18 -4.28
N LEU A 200 -8.35 8.49 -5.10
CA LEU A 200 -6.94 8.21 -4.77
C LEU A 200 -6.11 9.50 -4.59
N ALA A 201 -6.42 10.56 -5.35
CA ALA A 201 -5.79 11.86 -5.19
C ALA A 201 -6.09 12.49 -3.82
N ILE A 202 -7.36 12.49 -3.43
CA ILE A 202 -7.81 13.10 -2.19
C ILE A 202 -7.13 12.44 -0.99
N VAL A 203 -7.17 11.11 -0.91
CA VAL A 203 -6.69 10.37 0.27
C VAL A 203 -5.17 10.38 0.44
N ASN A 204 -4.45 10.69 -0.64
CA ASN A 204 -2.99 10.89 -0.62
C ASN A 204 -2.56 12.36 -0.53
N SER A 205 -3.49 13.29 -0.35
CA SER A 205 -3.20 14.73 -0.32
C SER A 205 -2.72 15.22 1.06
N PRO A 206 -1.92 16.31 1.11
CA PRO A 206 -1.57 16.99 2.36
C PRO A 206 -2.77 17.41 3.21
N LEU A 207 -3.83 17.90 2.57
CA LEU A 207 -5.07 18.33 3.23
C LEU A 207 -5.75 17.17 3.94
N ASN A 208 -5.90 16.04 3.23
CA ASN A 208 -6.55 14.86 3.79
C ASN A 208 -5.70 14.19 4.87
N TRP A 209 -4.37 14.14 4.71
CA TRP A 209 -3.47 13.71 5.80
C TRP A 209 -3.63 14.58 7.06
N SER A 210 -3.71 15.90 6.89
CA SER A 210 -3.93 16.83 8.00
C SER A 210 -5.28 16.66 8.69
N TYR A 211 -6.31 16.25 7.94
CA TYR A 211 -7.60 15.86 8.49
C TYR A 211 -7.52 14.52 9.22
N MET A 212 -6.93 13.49 8.61
CA MET A 212 -6.77 12.16 9.22
C MET A 212 -5.99 12.24 10.54
N TRP A 213 -4.89 12.99 10.56
CA TRP A 213 -4.09 13.20 11.78
C TRP A 213 -4.88 13.80 12.93
N ARG A 214 -5.95 14.58 12.67
CA ARG A 214 -6.74 15.23 13.73
C ARG A 214 -7.96 14.44 14.16
N ASN A 215 -8.38 13.47 13.36
CA ASN A 215 -9.69 12.82 13.53
C ASN A 215 -9.60 11.28 13.60
N ALA A 216 -8.49 10.66 13.16
CA ALA A 216 -8.27 9.23 13.31
C ALA A 216 -7.82 8.91 14.74
N ALA A 217 -7.95 7.63 15.14
CA ALA A 217 -7.38 7.19 16.41
C ALA A 217 -5.85 7.04 16.31
N HIS A 218 -5.14 7.53 17.32
CA HIS A 218 -3.69 7.41 17.42
C HIS A 218 -3.33 6.14 18.19
N GLY A 219 -2.49 5.31 17.59
CA GLY A 219 -1.87 4.15 18.19
C GLY A 219 -0.49 4.47 18.77
N LYS A 220 0.31 3.42 18.98
CA LYS A 220 1.69 3.55 19.45
C LYS A 220 2.51 4.42 18.49
N ASP A 221 3.36 5.29 19.05
CA ASP A 221 4.28 6.17 18.31
C ASP A 221 3.57 7.09 17.29
N GLU A 222 2.37 7.55 17.64
CA GLU A 222 1.52 8.42 16.82
C GLU A 222 1.19 7.81 15.44
N ALA A 223 1.11 6.48 15.36
CA ALA A 223 0.59 5.81 14.17
C ALA A 223 -0.92 6.03 14.06
N LEU A 224 -1.43 6.44 12.91
CA LEU A 224 -2.87 6.53 12.71
C LEU A 224 -3.48 5.15 12.49
N ARG A 225 -4.65 4.92 13.07
CA ARG A 225 -5.51 3.75 12.85
C ARG A 225 -6.60 4.09 11.85
N LEU A 226 -6.37 3.76 10.59
CA LEU A 226 -7.28 3.92 9.48
C LEU A 226 -8.25 2.73 9.38
N ILE A 227 -8.95 2.44 10.48
CA ILE A 227 -9.93 1.36 10.52
C ILE A 227 -11.14 1.68 9.62
N TYR A 228 -11.86 0.64 9.19
CA TYR A 228 -12.98 0.79 8.24
C TYR A 228 -14.01 1.84 8.69
N SER A 229 -14.42 1.86 9.95
CA SER A 229 -15.44 2.80 10.44
C SER A 229 -15.02 4.26 10.35
N PHE A 230 -13.72 4.55 10.51
CA PHE A 230 -13.18 5.90 10.30
C PHE A 230 -13.21 6.25 8.82
N ILE A 231 -12.67 5.36 7.98
CA ILE A 231 -12.56 5.57 6.53
C ILE A 231 -13.92 5.72 5.86
N GLU A 232 -14.94 4.97 6.28
CA GLU A 232 -16.30 5.07 5.74
C GLU A 232 -16.86 6.50 5.83
N THR A 233 -16.47 7.23 6.88
CA THR A 233 -16.93 8.60 7.15
C THR A 233 -15.97 9.69 6.68
N LEU A 234 -14.87 9.32 6.02
CA LEU A 234 -13.88 10.28 5.55
C LEU A 234 -14.55 11.25 4.56
N PRO A 235 -14.49 12.58 4.80
CA PRO A 235 -15.18 13.55 3.96
C PRO A 235 -14.44 13.73 2.64
N ILE A 236 -15.09 13.43 1.53
CA ILE A 236 -14.57 13.52 0.16
C ILE A 236 -15.28 14.66 -0.58
N ALA A 237 -14.54 15.70 -0.96
CA ALA A 237 -15.11 16.80 -1.73
C ALA A 237 -15.39 16.36 -3.18
N PRO A 238 -16.58 16.65 -3.74
CA PRO A 238 -16.83 16.42 -5.16
C PRO A 238 -15.94 17.32 -6.03
N PRO A 239 -15.58 16.88 -7.25
CA PRO A 239 -14.79 17.70 -8.15
C PRO A 239 -15.58 18.96 -8.54
N PRO A 240 -14.96 20.16 -8.56
CA PRO A 240 -15.63 21.40 -8.97
C PRO A 240 -16.16 21.38 -10.41
N SER A 241 -15.54 20.60 -11.30
CA SER A 241 -15.91 20.46 -12.70
C SER A 241 -15.41 19.13 -13.28
N GLU A 242 -15.93 18.74 -14.44
CA GLU A 242 -15.42 17.57 -15.19
C GLU A 242 -13.96 17.77 -15.62
N SER A 243 -13.57 19.00 -16.00
CA SER A 243 -12.18 19.30 -16.38
C SER A 243 -11.22 19.15 -15.21
N HIS A 244 -11.62 19.59 -14.01
CA HIS A 244 -10.84 19.41 -12.79
C HIS A 244 -10.66 17.92 -12.46
N ARG A 245 -11.75 17.14 -12.54
CA ARG A 245 -11.69 15.70 -12.34
C ARG A 245 -10.72 15.05 -13.33
N LYS A 246 -10.88 15.34 -14.62
CA LYS A 246 -10.04 14.79 -15.68
C LYS A 246 -8.56 15.11 -15.46
N GLU A 247 -8.23 16.37 -15.17
CA GLU A 247 -6.85 16.78 -14.86
C GLU A 247 -6.30 16.00 -13.66
N THR A 248 -7.08 15.90 -12.57
CA THR A 248 -6.70 15.16 -11.36
C THR A 248 -6.41 13.70 -11.68
N GLU A 249 -7.30 13.04 -12.41
CA GLU A 249 -7.16 11.62 -12.78
C GLU A 249 -5.95 11.38 -13.70
N GLU A 250 -5.68 12.29 -14.65
CA GLU A 250 -4.49 12.22 -15.52
C GLU A 250 -3.18 12.33 -14.72
N HIS A 251 -3.14 13.21 -13.70
CA HIS A 251 -1.98 13.35 -12.82
C HIS A 251 -1.76 12.11 -11.95
N VAL A 252 -2.84 11.54 -11.39
CA VAL A 252 -2.77 10.29 -10.62
C VAL A 252 -2.31 9.13 -11.49
N SER A 253 -2.81 9.02 -12.73
CA SER A 253 -2.35 8.00 -13.67
C SER A 253 -0.85 8.10 -13.92
N GLN A 254 -0.32 9.31 -14.14
CA GLN A 254 1.11 9.53 -14.31
C GLN A 254 1.91 9.18 -13.04
N LEU A 255 1.40 9.55 -11.85
CA LEU A 255 2.03 9.22 -10.57
C LEU A 255 2.14 7.71 -10.35
N ILE A 256 1.08 6.96 -10.67
CA ILE A 256 1.08 5.49 -10.59
C ILE A 256 2.17 4.91 -11.51
N GLU A 257 2.22 5.33 -12.77
CA GLU A 257 3.19 4.79 -13.74
C GLU A 257 4.64 5.15 -13.39
N LEU A 258 4.91 6.39 -12.97
CA LEU A 258 6.25 6.81 -12.54
C LEU A 258 6.69 6.06 -11.29
N THR A 259 5.79 5.89 -10.31
CA THR A 259 6.08 5.16 -9.07
C THR A 259 6.32 3.69 -9.35
N ARG A 260 5.50 3.07 -10.22
CA ARG A 260 5.67 1.69 -10.69
C ARG A 260 7.03 1.50 -11.38
N THR A 261 7.35 2.35 -12.35
CA THR A 261 8.63 2.30 -13.09
C THR A 261 9.82 2.46 -12.14
N ASN A 262 9.74 3.35 -11.16
CA ASN A 262 10.78 3.53 -10.16
C ASN A 262 10.96 2.28 -9.29
N GLN A 263 9.87 1.70 -8.80
CA GLN A 263 9.92 0.46 -8.00
C GLN A 263 10.49 -0.71 -8.81
N GLU A 264 10.11 -0.85 -10.08
CA GLU A 264 10.65 -1.87 -11.00
C GLU A 264 12.15 -1.67 -11.21
N THR A 265 12.57 -0.46 -11.58
CA THR A 265 13.99 -0.11 -11.78
C THR A 265 14.83 -0.38 -10.52
N GLN A 266 14.33 -0.01 -9.34
CA GLN A 266 15.01 -0.24 -8.07
C GLN A 266 15.13 -1.73 -7.74
N ARG A 267 14.07 -2.51 -7.99
CA ARG A 267 14.08 -3.97 -7.78
C ARG A 267 15.09 -4.62 -8.72
N ASP A 268 15.01 -4.31 -10.01
CA ASP A 268 15.87 -4.92 -11.04
C ASP A 268 17.34 -4.55 -10.79
N LEU A 269 17.62 -3.32 -10.34
CA LEU A 269 18.95 -2.89 -9.89
C LEU A 269 19.44 -3.72 -8.69
N ILE A 270 18.60 -3.92 -7.66
CA ILE A 270 18.97 -4.71 -6.48
C ILE A 270 19.21 -6.18 -6.85
N ASP A 271 18.38 -6.75 -7.71
CA ASP A 271 18.51 -8.15 -8.14
C ASP A 271 19.76 -8.33 -9.00
N TRP A 272 20.04 -7.42 -9.92
CA TRP A 272 21.30 -7.37 -10.65
C TRP A 272 22.51 -7.27 -9.71
N LEU A 273 22.47 -6.37 -8.72
CA LEU A 273 23.54 -6.24 -7.74
C LEU A 273 23.75 -7.52 -6.93
N ARG A 274 22.68 -8.22 -6.53
CA ARG A 274 22.78 -9.50 -5.82
C ARG A 274 23.52 -10.54 -6.64
N ILE A 275 23.18 -10.67 -7.92
CA ILE A 275 23.78 -11.62 -8.84
C ILE A 275 25.25 -11.25 -9.13
N GLU A 276 25.52 -10.00 -9.48
CA GLU A 276 26.81 -9.58 -10.01
C GLU A 276 27.85 -9.22 -8.94
N THR A 277 27.41 -8.93 -7.72
CA THR A 277 28.29 -8.47 -6.63
C THR A 277 28.24 -9.33 -5.38
N ASN A 278 27.44 -10.41 -5.37
CA ASN A 278 27.20 -11.26 -4.21
C ASN A 278 26.75 -10.43 -2.98
N LEU A 279 25.74 -9.59 -3.20
CA LEU A 279 25.20 -8.66 -2.22
C LEU A 279 24.46 -9.43 -1.11
N GLU A 280 25.01 -9.47 0.11
CA GLU A 280 24.40 -10.20 1.23
C GLU A 280 23.19 -9.46 1.82
N LYS A 281 23.17 -8.12 1.73
CA LYS A 281 22.11 -7.29 2.29
C LYS A 281 21.81 -6.08 1.40
N SER A 282 20.54 -5.69 1.31
CA SER A 282 20.12 -4.45 0.68
C SER A 282 19.96 -3.35 1.75
N SER A 283 20.93 -2.44 1.86
CA SER A 283 20.81 -1.29 2.77
C SER A 283 19.74 -0.32 2.26
N ARG A 284 19.20 0.54 3.15
CA ARG A 284 18.23 1.57 2.77
C ARG A 284 18.78 2.51 1.67
N LYS A 285 20.08 2.78 1.70
CA LYS A 285 20.77 3.61 0.68
C LYS A 285 20.85 2.94 -0.68
N LEU A 286 20.91 1.60 -0.75
CA LEU A 286 20.84 0.87 -2.01
C LEU A 286 19.40 0.67 -2.49
N GLN A 287 18.44 0.63 -1.57
CA GLN A 287 17.01 0.59 -1.90
C GLN A 287 16.51 1.93 -2.46
N ASP A 288 17.07 3.06 -2.00
CA ASP A 288 16.88 4.38 -2.61
C ASP A 288 18.23 5.06 -2.89
N PRO A 289 18.87 4.72 -4.03
CA PRO A 289 20.21 5.18 -4.38
C PRO A 289 20.24 6.59 -4.97
N THR A 290 19.11 7.28 -5.09
CA THR A 290 19.02 8.56 -5.82
C THR A 290 19.83 9.69 -5.18
N SER A 291 20.14 9.58 -3.89
CA SER A 291 21.00 10.51 -3.15
C SER A 291 22.50 10.24 -3.29
N LEU A 292 22.91 9.08 -3.82
CA LEU A 292 24.32 8.68 -3.90
C LEU A 292 24.95 9.13 -5.21
N ASP A 293 26.14 9.73 -5.15
CA ASP A 293 26.99 9.82 -6.33
C ASP A 293 27.57 8.44 -6.71
N LEU A 294 28.25 8.34 -7.84
CA LEU A 294 28.80 7.08 -8.33
C LEU A 294 29.80 6.45 -7.35
N GLU A 295 30.63 7.26 -6.69
CA GLU A 295 31.67 6.76 -5.79
C GLU A 295 31.07 6.26 -4.48
N ASP A 296 30.10 7.00 -3.93
CA ASP A 296 29.37 6.59 -2.74
C ASP A 296 28.47 5.39 -3.00
N PHE A 297 27.90 5.26 -4.21
CA PHE A 297 27.19 4.06 -4.65
C PHE A 297 28.11 2.84 -4.65
N LYS A 298 29.30 2.94 -5.27
CA LYS A 298 30.31 1.87 -5.26
C LYS A 298 30.74 1.49 -3.84
N LYS A 299 30.97 2.48 -2.97
CA LYS A 299 31.34 2.24 -1.56
C LYS A 299 30.23 1.50 -0.80
N GLU A 300 28.97 1.90 -1.00
CA GLU A 300 27.84 1.28 -0.32
C GLU A 300 27.61 -0.16 -0.82
N ILE A 301 27.80 -0.43 -2.11
CA ILE A 301 27.81 -1.81 -2.66
C ILE A 301 28.90 -2.64 -1.95
N LYS A 302 30.15 -2.16 -1.92
CA LYS A 302 31.26 -2.88 -1.31
C LYS A 302 31.02 -3.17 0.18
N LYS A 303 30.39 -2.24 0.90
CA LYS A 303 30.02 -2.39 2.31
C LYS A 303 28.93 -3.45 2.53
N CYS A 304 28.08 -3.69 1.54
CA CYS A 304 26.96 -4.61 1.60
C CYS A 304 27.25 -5.98 0.96
N ALA A 305 28.31 -6.09 0.16
CA ALA A 305 28.81 -7.34 -0.40
C ALA A 305 29.49 -8.22 0.65
N ALA A 306 29.64 -9.50 0.33
CA ALA A 306 30.33 -10.47 1.18
C ALA A 306 31.74 -10.01 1.58
N LYS A 307 32.18 -10.34 2.80
CA LYS A 307 33.52 -9.95 3.29
C LYS A 307 34.62 -10.44 2.34
N GLY A 308 35.57 -9.56 2.03
CA GLY A 308 36.67 -9.86 1.10
C GLY A 308 36.34 -9.65 -0.38
N THR A 309 35.10 -9.25 -0.71
CA THR A 309 34.73 -8.91 -2.10
C THR A 309 35.55 -7.72 -2.59
N THR A 310 36.27 -7.94 -3.69
CA THR A 310 37.00 -6.91 -4.44
C THR A 310 36.52 -6.88 -5.87
N PHE A 311 36.21 -5.69 -6.38
CA PHE A 311 35.81 -5.52 -7.77
C PHE A 311 37.02 -5.17 -8.62
N GLY A 312 37.22 -5.88 -9.74
CA GLY A 312 38.19 -5.50 -10.76
C GLY A 312 37.68 -4.33 -11.61
N LEU A 313 38.56 -3.76 -12.45
CA LEU A 313 38.23 -2.62 -13.31
C LEU A 313 37.00 -2.85 -14.19
N LYS A 314 36.87 -4.07 -14.76
CA LYS A 314 35.71 -4.45 -15.59
C LYS A 314 34.40 -4.32 -14.82
N LYS A 315 34.33 -4.90 -13.61
CA LYS A 315 33.13 -4.85 -12.77
C LYS A 315 32.79 -3.42 -12.34
N TYR A 316 33.80 -2.59 -12.06
CA TYR A 316 33.56 -1.17 -11.77
C TYR A 316 33.00 -0.38 -12.97
N ARG A 317 33.37 -0.75 -14.20
CA ARG A 317 32.78 -0.16 -15.42
C ARG A 317 31.32 -0.57 -15.57
N GLU A 318 31.01 -1.85 -15.40
CA GLU A 318 29.62 -2.36 -15.45
C GLU A 318 28.73 -1.68 -14.39
N ILE A 319 29.23 -1.54 -13.15
CA ILE A 319 28.51 -0.81 -12.09
C ILE A 319 28.27 0.66 -12.49
N ALA A 320 29.26 1.29 -13.13
CA ALA A 320 29.12 2.67 -13.57
C ALA A 320 28.12 2.83 -14.73
N GLU A 321 28.09 1.88 -15.67
CA GLU A 321 27.13 1.85 -16.77
C GLU A 321 25.70 1.73 -16.24
N VAL A 322 25.43 0.73 -15.39
CA VAL A 322 24.11 0.55 -14.76
C VAL A 322 23.72 1.76 -13.91
N TYR A 323 24.67 2.36 -13.18
CA TYR A 323 24.42 3.58 -12.43
C TYR A 323 24.00 4.74 -13.34
N ASN A 324 24.74 4.97 -14.44
CA ASN A 324 24.52 6.07 -15.35
C ASN A 324 23.21 5.93 -16.16
N GLU A 325 22.71 4.71 -16.31
CA GLU A 325 21.40 4.45 -16.90
C GLU A 325 20.27 4.63 -15.87
N ALA A 326 20.32 3.91 -14.75
CA ALA A 326 19.19 3.83 -13.82
C ALA A 326 19.04 5.07 -12.93
N ILE A 327 20.13 5.59 -12.35
CA ILE A 327 20.05 6.62 -11.30
C ILE A 327 19.58 7.98 -11.84
N PRO A 328 20.06 8.47 -12.99
CA PRO A 328 19.53 9.70 -13.58
C PRO A 328 18.04 9.61 -13.91
N GLN A 329 17.57 8.46 -14.44
CA GLN A 329 16.15 8.24 -14.72
C GLN A 329 15.30 8.27 -13.44
N LEU A 330 15.74 7.60 -12.38
CA LEU A 330 15.06 7.64 -11.08
C LEU A 330 14.98 9.08 -10.52
N ARG A 331 16.06 9.86 -10.63
CA ARG A 331 16.09 11.27 -10.21
C ARG A 331 15.12 12.14 -11.02
N GLN A 332 15.07 11.94 -12.33
CA GLN A 332 14.13 12.63 -13.21
C GLN A 332 12.68 12.29 -12.84
N ASN A 333 12.38 11.01 -12.67
CA ASN A 333 11.06 10.54 -12.26
C ASN A 333 10.68 11.10 -10.89
N ASN A 334 11.58 11.09 -9.90
CA ASN A 334 11.32 11.67 -8.57
C ASN A 334 11.00 13.17 -8.65
N THR A 335 11.70 13.91 -9.50
CA THR A 335 11.41 15.34 -9.74
C THR A 335 10.02 15.52 -10.33
N LYS A 336 9.66 14.70 -11.32
CA LYS A 336 8.34 14.75 -11.95
C LYS A 336 7.22 14.34 -10.99
N ILE A 337 7.43 13.31 -10.18
CA ILE A 337 6.52 12.87 -9.12
C ILE A 337 6.27 14.04 -8.16
N ARG A 338 7.32 14.68 -7.64
CA ARG A 338 7.17 15.84 -6.73
C ARG A 338 6.34 16.97 -7.36
N GLN A 339 6.62 17.33 -8.61
CA GLN A 339 5.84 18.36 -9.33
C GLN A 339 4.36 17.99 -9.46
N LEU A 340 4.08 16.74 -9.84
CA LEU A 340 2.71 16.23 -9.97
C LEU A 340 2.00 16.21 -8.60
N GLU A 341 2.67 15.81 -7.53
CA GLU A 341 2.09 15.77 -6.18
C GLU A 341 1.77 17.17 -5.64
N HIS A 342 2.61 18.17 -5.92
CA HIS A 342 2.28 19.58 -5.60
C HIS A 342 1.07 20.06 -6.40
N ARG A 343 1.03 19.81 -7.72
CA ARG A 343 -0.14 20.16 -8.55
C ARG A 343 -1.42 19.47 -8.07
N LEU A 344 -1.32 18.21 -7.68
CA LEU A 344 -2.42 17.44 -7.12
C LEU A 344 -2.90 18.03 -5.79
N SER A 345 -1.98 18.46 -4.93
CA SER A 345 -2.31 19.16 -3.69
C SER A 345 -3.12 20.43 -3.98
N ASP A 346 -2.76 21.22 -5.00
CA ASP A 346 -3.51 22.41 -5.39
C ASP A 346 -4.91 22.07 -5.89
N LEU A 347 -5.04 21.04 -6.73
CA LEU A 347 -6.33 20.56 -7.23
C LEU A 347 -7.23 20.08 -6.08
N VAL A 348 -6.68 19.35 -5.11
CA VAL A 348 -7.45 18.93 -3.94
C VAL A 348 -7.85 20.14 -3.08
N ASN A 349 -6.94 21.10 -2.84
CA ASN A 349 -7.29 22.32 -2.11
C ASN A 349 -8.44 23.10 -2.80
N GLN A 350 -8.44 23.16 -4.14
CA GLN A 350 -9.54 23.75 -4.91
C GLN A 350 -10.87 23.00 -4.75
N ALA A 351 -10.84 21.66 -4.74
CA ALA A 351 -12.04 20.86 -4.51
C ALA A 351 -12.68 21.12 -3.14
N TYR A 352 -11.86 21.31 -2.11
CA TYR A 352 -12.32 21.71 -0.77
C TYR A 352 -12.54 23.23 -0.61
N GLN A 353 -12.39 23.99 -1.69
CA GLN A 353 -12.62 25.43 -1.76
C GLN A 353 -11.74 26.23 -0.79
N LEU A 354 -10.50 25.79 -0.53
CA LEU A 354 -9.58 26.47 0.37
C LEU A 354 -9.13 27.82 -0.20
N THR A 355 -9.09 28.82 0.67
CA THR A 355 -8.50 30.14 0.44
C THR A 355 -6.99 30.11 0.64
N PRO A 356 -6.23 31.08 0.11
CA PRO A 356 -4.79 31.18 0.35
C PRO A 356 -4.41 31.18 1.84
N ASP A 357 -5.18 31.87 2.69
CA ASP A 357 -4.93 31.92 4.14
C ASP A 357 -5.16 30.56 4.82
N GLU A 358 -6.16 29.81 4.37
CA GLU A 358 -6.41 28.44 4.86
C GLU A 358 -5.32 27.47 4.41
N ILE A 359 -4.78 27.64 3.20
CA ILE A 359 -3.63 26.85 2.70
C ILE A 359 -2.38 27.20 3.51
N ALA A 360 -2.11 28.48 3.77
CA ALA A 360 -1.00 28.90 4.62
C ALA A 360 -1.15 28.35 6.05
N LEU A 361 -2.37 28.37 6.60
CA LEU A 361 -2.68 27.79 7.90
C LEU A 361 -2.46 26.28 7.94
N LEU A 362 -2.89 25.55 6.90
CA LEU A 362 -2.68 24.11 6.76
C LEU A 362 -1.19 23.77 6.89
N TRP A 363 -0.33 24.49 6.18
CA TRP A 363 1.11 24.25 6.19
C TRP A 363 1.78 24.72 7.48
N LYS A 364 1.36 25.87 8.04
CA LYS A 364 1.84 26.37 9.32
C LYS A 364 1.52 25.43 10.49
N THR A 365 0.42 24.69 10.38
CA THR A 365 -0.06 23.72 11.38
C THR A 365 0.04 22.29 10.88
N ALA A 366 0.93 22.04 9.92
CA ALA A 366 1.12 20.73 9.32
C ALA A 366 1.51 19.70 10.39
N PRO A 367 0.81 18.55 10.47
CA PRO A 367 1.25 17.47 11.34
C PRO A 367 2.58 16.86 10.86
N PRO A 368 3.23 16.03 11.70
CA PRO A 368 4.37 15.25 11.27
C PRO A 368 4.08 14.43 10.01
N ARG A 369 5.15 14.15 9.24
CA ARG A 369 5.14 13.20 8.12
C ARG A 369 4.14 13.55 7.02
N MET A 370 4.04 14.85 6.70
CA MET A 370 3.33 15.31 5.51
C MET A 370 3.83 14.58 4.26
N PRO A 371 2.94 14.27 3.30
CA PRO A 371 3.32 13.52 2.10
C PRO A 371 4.27 14.26 1.17
N ILE A 372 4.27 15.59 1.20
CA ILE A 372 5.16 16.46 0.44
C ILE A 372 5.60 17.63 1.31
N ASP A 373 6.67 18.30 0.89
CA ASP A 373 7.13 19.54 1.51
C ASP A 373 6.15 20.69 1.23
N PRO A 374 6.15 21.77 2.03
CA PRO A 374 5.38 22.96 1.73
C PRO A 374 5.78 23.57 0.36
N PRO A 375 4.85 24.23 -0.35
CA PRO A 375 5.17 25.01 -1.54
C PRO A 375 6.25 26.05 -1.26
N ASP A 376 7.14 26.29 -2.22
CA ASP A 376 8.24 27.27 -2.09
C ASP A 376 7.74 28.71 -1.79
N THR A 377 6.51 29.02 -2.18
CA THR A 377 5.85 30.32 -1.91
C THR A 377 5.54 30.54 -0.44
N LEU A 378 5.54 29.49 0.38
CA LEU A 378 5.27 29.54 1.83
C LEU A 378 6.54 29.34 2.68
N THR A 379 7.70 29.05 2.07
CA THR A 379 8.97 28.79 2.77
C THR A 379 9.91 30.00 2.81
N SER A 380 9.50 31.15 2.25
CA SER A 380 10.26 32.40 2.38
C SER A 380 9.96 33.10 3.71
N PRO A 381 10.99 33.59 4.44
CA PRO A 381 10.85 34.14 5.79
C PRO A 381 10.07 35.45 5.88
#